data_AF-A0A558R7M9-F1
#
_entry.id   AF-A0A558R7M9-F1
#
_cell.length_a   1.000
_cell.length_b   1.000
_cell.length_c   1.000
_cell.angle_alpha   90.00
_cell.angle_beta   90.00
_cell.angle_gamma   90.00
#
_symmetry.space_group_name_H-M   'P 1'
#
loop_
_entity.id
_entity.type
_entity.pdbx_description
1 polymer ?
#
loop_
_entity_poly.entity_id
_entity_poly.type
_entity_poly.pdbx_seq_one_letter_code
_entity_poly.pdbx_strand_id
1 'polypeptide(L)'
;MSTVFPREKDALAFYGSPGTGQVRIKPPYQLYFGEQKVSSVLIHGKCADSAMRAMDRIAKAYTPADIHRLGFDAFGGCFNNRPKRGGTSLSMHAYACAIDWNPARNPLKADHRTASFAKVECKAFLDAWEAEGWISLGRARDFDWMHVQAARL
;
A
#
# COMPACT_ATOMS: atom_id res chain seq x y z
N MET A 1 -4.16 -21.19 -0.94
CA MET A 1 -3.74 -20.90 0.45
C MET A 1 -3.42 -19.41 0.52
N SER A 2 -3.97 -18.67 1.48
CA SER A 2 -3.57 -17.27 1.66
C SER A 2 -2.12 -17.24 2.17
N THR A 3 -1.24 -16.56 1.45
CA THR A 3 0.17 -16.42 1.84
C THR A 3 0.23 -15.61 3.13
N VAL A 4 0.77 -16.19 4.20
CA VAL A 4 1.03 -15.44 5.43
C VAL A 4 2.29 -14.61 5.22
N PHE A 5 2.16 -13.28 5.19
CA PHE A 5 3.30 -12.37 5.08
C PHE A 5 4.23 -12.43 6.30
N PRO A 6 5.54 -12.15 6.13
CA PRO A 6 6.52 -12.21 7.22
C PRO A 6 6.24 -11.13 8.26
N ARG A 7 6.85 -11.22 9.45
CA ARG A 7 6.97 -10.02 10.31
C ARG A 7 7.98 -9.06 9.69
N GLU A 8 7.90 -7.77 10.01
CA GLU A 8 8.85 -6.76 9.50
C GLU A 8 10.31 -7.16 9.73
N LYS A 9 10.62 -7.71 10.92
CA LYS A 9 11.97 -8.17 11.27
C LYS A 9 12.47 -9.33 10.40
N ASP A 10 11.57 -10.09 9.78
CA ASP A 10 11.85 -11.27 8.96
C ASP A 10 11.80 -10.93 7.45
N ALA A 11 11.60 -9.66 7.10
CA ALA A 11 11.45 -9.21 5.72
C ALA A 11 12.66 -9.56 4.84
N LEU A 12 13.89 -9.41 5.35
CA LEU A 12 15.09 -9.76 4.61
C LEU A 12 15.14 -11.26 4.25
N ALA A 13 14.79 -12.14 5.19
CA ALA A 13 14.79 -13.58 4.96
C ALA A 13 13.68 -14.00 3.97
N PHE A 14 12.53 -13.32 4.00
CA PHE A 14 11.39 -13.66 3.17
C PHE A 14 11.43 -13.07 1.76
N TYR A 15 11.80 -11.79 1.64
CA TYR A 15 11.84 -11.04 0.37
C TYR A 15 13.23 -11.04 -0.28
N GLY A 16 14.29 -11.35 0.48
CA GLY A 16 15.66 -11.21 0.00
C GLY A 16 16.15 -9.77 0.07
N SER A 17 17.28 -9.51 -0.58
CA SER A 17 17.93 -8.20 -0.55
C SER A 17 17.01 -7.11 -1.14
N PRO A 18 16.96 -5.90 -0.53
CA PRO A 18 16.27 -4.75 -1.10
C PRO A 18 16.65 -4.50 -2.57
N GLY A 19 15.67 -4.14 -3.39
CA GLY A 19 15.90 -3.92 -4.82
C GLY A 19 16.03 -5.19 -5.67
N THR A 20 15.71 -6.38 -5.10
CA THR A 20 15.62 -7.64 -5.86
C THR A 20 14.20 -8.21 -5.86
N GLY A 21 13.87 -9.06 -6.84
CA GLY A 21 12.59 -9.79 -6.90
C GLY A 21 11.37 -8.96 -7.30
N GLN A 22 11.56 -7.74 -7.84
CA GLN A 22 10.47 -6.89 -8.30
C GLN A 22 9.93 -7.32 -9.66
N VAL A 23 8.63 -7.13 -9.83
CA VAL A 23 7.89 -7.26 -11.08
C VAL A 23 7.06 -6.00 -11.31
N ARG A 24 6.61 -5.78 -12.54
CA ARG A 24 5.64 -4.72 -12.86
C ARG A 24 4.25 -5.31 -12.93
N ILE A 25 3.32 -4.70 -12.21
CA ILE A 25 1.88 -4.99 -12.33
C ILE A 25 1.17 -3.81 -12.99
N LYS A 26 0.07 -4.10 -13.69
CA LYS A 26 -0.80 -3.10 -14.30
C LYS A 26 -2.09 -3.01 -13.47
N PRO A 27 -2.32 -1.92 -12.72
CA PRO A 27 -3.52 -1.74 -11.91
C PRO A 27 -4.81 -1.79 -12.76
N PRO A 28 -5.94 -2.22 -12.18
CA PRO A 28 -7.22 -2.34 -12.89
C PRO A 28 -7.91 -1.00 -13.17
N TYR A 29 -7.39 0.10 -12.62
CA TYR A 29 -7.82 1.47 -12.88
C TYR A 29 -6.60 2.39 -12.99
N GLN A 30 -6.77 3.56 -13.61
CA GLN A 30 -5.69 4.51 -13.81
C GLN A 30 -5.20 5.06 -12.45
N LEU A 31 -3.89 4.98 -12.21
CA LEU A 31 -3.25 5.59 -11.05
C LEU A 31 -2.55 6.90 -11.43
N TYR A 32 -2.35 7.78 -10.45
CA TYR A 32 -1.70 9.07 -10.61
C TYR A 32 -0.63 9.29 -9.54
N PHE A 33 0.56 9.75 -9.94
CA PHE A 33 1.59 10.25 -9.04
C PHE A 33 1.68 11.77 -9.23
N GLY A 34 0.98 12.51 -8.36
CA GLY A 34 0.65 13.91 -8.64
C GLY A 34 -0.25 13.99 -9.87
N GLU A 35 0.14 14.77 -10.88
CA GLU A 35 -0.60 14.90 -12.15
C GLU A 35 -0.22 13.81 -13.18
N GLN A 36 0.83 13.04 -12.91
CA GLN A 36 1.38 12.09 -13.88
C GLN A 36 0.65 10.75 -13.82
N LYS A 37 0.24 10.25 -14.98
CA LYS A 37 -0.34 8.91 -15.11
C LYS A 37 0.72 7.84 -14.81
N VAL A 38 0.38 6.90 -13.94
CA VAL A 38 1.18 5.71 -13.65
C VAL A 38 0.62 4.54 -14.44
N SER A 39 1.41 4.01 -15.37
CA SER A 39 1.02 2.88 -16.25
C SER A 39 1.30 1.51 -15.64
N SER A 40 2.21 1.43 -14.66
CA SER A 40 2.55 0.21 -13.94
C SER A 40 3.17 0.52 -12.58
N VAL A 41 3.00 -0.41 -11.63
CA VAL A 41 3.60 -0.34 -10.30
C VAL A 41 4.72 -1.37 -10.20
N LEU A 42 5.90 -0.95 -9.76
CA LEU A 42 7.02 -1.84 -9.44
C LEU A 42 6.84 -2.34 -8.00
N ILE A 43 6.57 -3.64 -7.86
CA ILE A 43 6.23 -4.32 -6.59
C ILE A 43 7.03 -5.62 -6.48
N HIS A 44 7.24 -6.16 -5.28
CA HIS A 44 7.82 -7.50 -5.15
C HIS A 44 6.89 -8.57 -5.76
N GLY A 45 7.45 -9.53 -6.51
CA GLY A 45 6.71 -10.63 -7.12
C GLY A 45 5.84 -11.46 -6.15
N LYS A 46 6.26 -11.62 -4.89
CA LYS A 46 5.48 -12.31 -3.84
C LYS A 46 4.22 -11.55 -3.42
N CYS A 47 4.14 -10.26 -3.73
CA CYS A 47 3.03 -9.38 -3.38
C CYS A 47 2.11 -9.12 -4.58
N ALA A 48 2.58 -9.35 -5.81
CA ALA A 48 1.93 -8.96 -7.06
C ALA A 48 0.47 -9.44 -7.15
N ASP A 49 0.23 -10.74 -7.01
CA ASP A 49 -1.12 -11.31 -7.16
C ASP A 49 -2.09 -10.80 -6.09
N SER A 50 -1.62 -10.67 -4.85
CA SER A 50 -2.43 -10.16 -3.73
C SER A 50 -2.79 -8.69 -3.91
N ALA A 51 -1.84 -7.87 -4.36
CA ALA A 51 -2.09 -6.45 -4.64
C ALA A 51 -3.07 -6.27 -5.80
N MET A 52 -2.94 -7.08 -6.87
CA MET A 52 -3.89 -7.07 -7.97
C MET A 52 -5.31 -7.42 -7.52
N ARG A 53 -5.48 -8.48 -6.70
CA ARG A 53 -6.79 -8.84 -6.14
C ARG A 53 -7.37 -7.75 -5.24
N ALA A 54 -6.55 -7.10 -4.40
CA ALA A 54 -6.99 -5.98 -3.58
C ALA A 54 -7.48 -4.80 -4.44
N MET A 55 -6.70 -4.40 -5.46
CA MET A 55 -7.10 -3.32 -6.38
C MET A 55 -8.33 -3.70 -7.22
N ASP A 56 -8.48 -4.97 -7.62
CA ASP A 56 -9.68 -5.46 -8.32
C ASP A 56 -10.92 -5.39 -7.42
N ARG A 57 -10.79 -5.71 -6.13
CA ARG A 57 -11.88 -5.55 -5.15
C ARG A 57 -12.26 -4.09 -4.99
N ILE A 58 -11.29 -3.17 -4.95
CA ILE A 58 -11.53 -1.73 -4.91
C ILE A 58 -12.29 -1.28 -6.18
N ALA A 59 -11.83 -1.70 -7.36
CA ALA A 59 -12.48 -1.38 -8.64
C ALA A 59 -13.93 -1.88 -8.73
N LYS A 60 -14.24 -2.99 -8.06
CA LYS A 60 -15.61 -3.55 -8.00
C LYS A 60 -16.49 -2.87 -6.96
N ALA A 61 -15.90 -2.36 -5.87
CA ALA A 61 -16.63 -1.75 -4.76
C ALA A 61 -16.97 -0.28 -4.99
N TYR A 62 -16.23 0.41 -5.87
CA TYR A 62 -16.33 1.85 -6.07
C TYR A 62 -16.49 2.19 -7.55
N THR A 63 -17.30 3.21 -7.84
CA THR A 63 -17.34 3.79 -9.19
C THR A 63 -16.00 4.47 -9.52
N PRO A 64 -15.64 4.64 -10.80
CA PRO A 64 -14.45 5.42 -11.17
C PRO A 64 -14.44 6.84 -10.58
N ALA A 65 -15.61 7.47 -10.47
CA ALA A 65 -15.76 8.78 -9.86
C ALA A 65 -15.46 8.75 -8.35
N ASP A 66 -15.92 7.71 -7.64
CA ASP A 66 -15.62 7.54 -6.21
C ASP A 66 -14.15 7.21 -5.97
N ILE A 67 -13.52 6.37 -6.81
CA ILE A 67 -12.09 6.09 -6.75
C ILE A 67 -11.29 7.39 -6.78
N HIS A 68 -11.61 8.28 -7.74
CA HIS A 68 -10.94 9.57 -7.87
C HIS A 68 -11.25 10.52 -6.70
N ARG A 69 -12.54 10.68 -6.36
CA ARG A 69 -13.01 11.58 -5.28
C ARG A 69 -12.42 11.19 -3.92
N LEU A 70 -12.36 9.91 -3.63
CA LEU A 70 -11.80 9.38 -2.37
C LEU A 70 -10.27 9.31 -2.42
N GLY A 71 -9.69 9.31 -3.61
CA GLY A 71 -8.24 9.34 -3.87
C GLY A 71 -7.59 7.97 -3.79
N PHE A 72 -8.30 6.91 -4.17
CA PHE A 72 -7.73 5.56 -4.27
C PHE A 72 -6.88 5.37 -5.54
N ASP A 73 -6.89 6.35 -6.44
CA ASP A 73 -6.01 6.45 -7.60
C ASP A 73 -4.77 7.31 -7.36
N ALA A 74 -4.71 8.08 -6.27
CA ALA A 74 -3.56 8.89 -5.90
C ALA A 74 -2.45 7.99 -5.33
N PHE A 75 -1.52 7.56 -6.15
CA PHE A 75 -0.41 6.68 -5.80
C PHE A 75 0.73 7.45 -5.12
N GLY A 76 1.17 6.98 -3.96
CA GLY A 76 2.26 7.56 -3.16
C GLY A 76 3.61 6.87 -3.35
N GLY A 77 3.64 5.71 -4.02
CA GLY A 77 4.85 4.94 -4.27
C GLY A 77 4.80 3.53 -3.68
N CYS A 78 5.63 2.63 -4.22
CA CYS A 78 5.75 1.25 -3.74
C CYS A 78 7.19 0.86 -3.40
N PHE A 79 8.14 1.11 -4.30
CA PHE A 79 9.55 0.81 -4.07
C PHE A 79 10.38 2.07 -3.79
N ASN A 80 11.13 2.04 -2.70
CA ASN A 80 12.20 3.01 -2.41
C ASN A 80 13.20 2.37 -1.44
N ASN A 81 14.42 2.10 -1.90
CA ASN A 81 15.47 1.52 -1.08
C ASN A 81 16.06 2.55 -0.11
N ARG A 82 15.41 2.70 1.05
CA ARG A 82 15.82 3.64 2.11
C ARG A 82 15.60 3.08 3.51
N PRO A 83 16.35 3.55 4.52
CA PRO A 83 15.99 3.38 5.92
C PRO A 83 14.60 3.97 6.26
N LYS A 84 14.01 3.51 7.36
CA LYS A 84 12.84 4.18 7.96
C LYS A 84 13.23 5.60 8.35
N ARG A 85 12.29 6.54 8.21
CA ARG A 85 12.51 7.94 8.58
C ARG A 85 12.83 8.03 10.08
N GLY A 86 14.01 8.56 10.41
CA GLY A 86 14.46 8.71 11.81
C GLY A 86 14.98 7.43 12.48
N GLY A 87 15.26 6.37 11.72
CA GLY A 87 15.80 5.11 12.25
C GLY A 87 16.83 4.45 11.33
N THR A 88 17.38 3.32 11.79
CA THR A 88 18.43 2.57 11.07
C THR A 88 17.91 1.31 10.37
N SER A 89 16.73 0.82 10.75
CA SER A 89 16.08 -0.32 10.07
C SER A 89 15.53 0.08 8.70
N LEU A 90 15.54 -0.83 7.74
CA LEU A 90 14.97 -0.60 6.42
C LEU A 90 13.45 -0.40 6.45
N SER A 91 12.96 0.47 5.58
CA SER A 91 11.52 0.64 5.33
C SER A 91 10.95 -0.58 4.59
N MET A 92 9.66 -0.88 4.76
CA MET A 92 9.00 -1.90 3.95
C MET A 92 8.95 -1.54 2.45
N HIS A 93 9.06 -0.26 2.11
CA HIS A 93 9.28 0.17 0.72
C HIS A 93 10.61 -0.30 0.13
N ALA A 94 11.64 -0.58 0.95
CA ALA A 94 12.91 -1.09 0.46
C ALA A 94 12.77 -2.51 -0.12
N TYR A 95 11.79 -3.27 0.35
CA TYR A 95 11.45 -4.61 -0.14
C TYR A 95 10.37 -4.60 -1.22
N ALA A 96 9.92 -3.42 -1.67
CA ALA A 96 8.79 -3.27 -2.59
C ALA A 96 7.52 -4.04 -2.12
N CYS A 97 7.32 -4.14 -0.81
CA CYS A 97 6.20 -4.85 -0.18
C CYS A 97 5.25 -3.91 0.57
N ALA A 98 5.39 -2.61 0.38
CA ALA A 98 4.49 -1.59 0.90
C ALA A 98 4.03 -0.64 -0.20
N ILE A 99 2.85 -0.06 -0.04
CA ILE A 99 2.28 0.92 -0.97
C ILE A 99 1.68 2.07 -0.15
N ASP A 100 2.02 3.30 -0.54
CA ASP A 100 1.40 4.51 0.00
C ASP A 100 0.29 5.00 -0.94
N TRP A 101 -0.82 5.46 -0.36
CA TRP A 101 -2.00 5.93 -1.06
C TRP A 101 -2.48 7.29 -0.54
N ASN A 102 -2.67 8.23 -1.45
CA ASN A 102 -3.08 9.60 -1.21
C ASN A 102 -2.31 10.30 -0.07
N PRO A 103 -0.96 10.41 -0.15
CA PRO A 103 -0.16 11.06 0.90
C PRO A 103 -0.58 12.49 1.23
N ALA A 104 -1.14 13.22 0.26
CA ALA A 104 -1.60 14.60 0.43
C ALA A 104 -2.76 14.72 1.44
N ARG A 105 -3.64 13.71 1.53
CA ARG A 105 -4.79 13.68 2.45
C ARG A 105 -4.62 12.71 3.62
N ASN A 106 -3.51 11.96 3.65
CA ASN A 106 -3.18 11.01 4.70
C ASN A 106 -1.67 11.12 5.04
N PRO A 107 -1.17 12.29 5.48
CA PRO A 107 0.25 12.46 5.78
C PRO A 107 0.69 11.54 6.92
N LEU A 108 2.00 11.26 7.01
CA LEU A 108 2.60 10.32 7.97
C LEU A 108 2.08 10.42 9.43
N LYS A 109 1.80 11.63 9.92
CA LYS A 109 1.33 11.88 11.29
C LYS A 109 -0.19 11.96 11.43
N ALA A 110 -0.94 11.78 10.35
CA ALA A 110 -2.39 11.74 10.41
C ALA A 110 -2.84 10.53 11.23
N ASP A 111 -3.85 10.74 12.04
CA ASP A 111 -4.57 9.76 12.85
C ASP A 111 -6.00 9.60 12.34
N HIS A 112 -6.82 8.78 12.98
CA HIS A 112 -8.20 8.54 12.58
C HIS A 112 -9.07 9.80 12.54
N ARG A 113 -8.67 10.87 13.23
CA ARG A 113 -9.41 12.14 13.30
C ARG A 113 -9.14 13.02 12.08
N THR A 114 -7.95 12.89 11.50
CA THR A 114 -7.44 13.80 10.45
C THR A 114 -7.24 13.10 9.11
N ALA A 115 -6.98 11.79 9.11
CA ALA A 115 -6.79 11.01 7.90
C ALA A 115 -8.10 10.84 7.13
N SER A 116 -8.08 11.13 5.84
CA SER A 116 -9.26 10.94 5.00
C SER A 116 -9.66 9.46 4.84
N PHE A 117 -8.70 8.54 4.93
CA PHE A 117 -8.96 7.09 4.87
C PHE A 117 -9.54 6.48 6.14
N ALA A 118 -9.61 7.25 7.24
CA ALA A 118 -10.32 6.83 8.44
C ALA A 118 -11.83 7.00 8.35
N LYS A 119 -12.32 7.72 7.34
CA LYS A 119 -13.75 7.91 7.08
C LYS A 119 -14.42 6.59 6.69
N VAL A 120 -15.67 6.42 7.10
CA VAL A 120 -16.48 5.21 6.83
C VAL A 120 -16.59 4.88 5.33
N GLU A 121 -16.63 5.90 4.47
CA GLU A 121 -16.65 5.73 3.00
C GLU A 121 -15.41 5.00 2.46
N CYS A 122 -14.28 5.10 3.16
CA CYS A 122 -13.01 4.47 2.79
C CYS A 122 -12.85 3.06 3.39
N LYS A 123 -13.86 2.55 4.12
CA LYS A 123 -13.76 1.27 4.81
C LYS A 123 -13.47 0.12 3.84
N ALA A 124 -14.20 0.03 2.72
CA ALA A 124 -14.04 -1.07 1.77
C ALA A 124 -12.68 -1.03 1.04
N PHE A 125 -12.06 0.15 0.90
CA PHE A 125 -10.70 0.28 0.38
C PHE A 125 -9.68 -0.43 1.27
N LEU A 126 -9.68 -0.15 2.58
CA LEU A 126 -8.75 -0.79 3.51
C LEU A 126 -9.10 -2.28 3.74
N ASP A 127 -10.40 -2.62 3.78
CA ASP A 127 -10.85 -4.01 3.87
C ASP A 127 -10.33 -4.86 2.69
N ALA A 128 -10.25 -4.29 1.48
CA ALA A 128 -9.76 -4.99 0.30
C ALA A 128 -8.29 -5.42 0.41
N TRP A 129 -7.46 -4.59 1.03
CA TRP A 129 -6.07 -4.92 1.33
C TRP A 129 -5.96 -5.99 2.43
N GLU A 130 -6.69 -5.81 3.52
CA GLU A 130 -6.67 -6.72 4.67
C GLU A 130 -7.22 -8.11 4.32
N ALA A 131 -8.20 -8.19 3.41
CA ALA A 131 -8.70 -9.46 2.88
C ALA A 131 -7.62 -10.29 2.15
N GLU A 132 -6.56 -9.65 1.67
CA GLU A 132 -5.42 -10.27 0.99
C GLU A 132 -4.20 -10.38 1.92
N GLY A 133 -4.37 -10.15 3.23
CA GLY A 133 -3.34 -10.32 4.26
C GLY A 133 -2.44 -9.11 4.50
N TRP A 134 -2.65 -8.00 3.78
CA TRP A 134 -1.90 -6.76 4.00
C TRP A 134 -2.34 -6.08 5.31
N ILE A 135 -1.46 -5.29 5.90
CA ILE A 135 -1.76 -4.47 7.09
C ILE A 135 -1.83 -3.01 6.70
N SER A 136 -2.86 -2.30 7.16
CA SER A 136 -2.88 -0.84 7.22
C SER A 136 -2.26 -0.36 8.55
N LEU A 137 -1.23 0.50 8.49
CA LEU A 137 -0.70 1.12 9.71
C LEU A 137 -1.73 2.04 10.37
N GLY A 138 -2.55 2.71 9.56
CA GLY A 138 -3.66 3.53 10.04
C GLY A 138 -4.60 2.75 10.94
N ARG A 139 -5.06 1.57 10.51
CA ARG A 139 -5.95 0.73 11.35
C ARG A 139 -5.22 0.06 12.51
N ALA A 140 -4.00 -0.41 12.30
CA ALA A 140 -3.29 -1.22 13.30
C ALA A 140 -2.60 -0.39 14.40
N ARG A 141 -2.30 0.89 14.14
CA ARG A 141 -1.50 1.75 15.01
C ARG A 141 -1.98 3.21 15.09
N ASP A 142 -3.00 3.58 14.33
CA ASP A 142 -3.56 4.94 14.29
C ASP A 142 -2.56 6.02 13.83
N PHE A 143 -1.69 5.68 12.89
CA PHE A 143 -0.82 6.63 12.19
C PHE A 143 -0.52 6.13 10.76
N ASP A 144 0.02 7.00 9.91
CA ASP A 144 0.44 6.63 8.54
C ASP A 144 -0.69 5.96 7.73
N TRP A 145 -1.86 6.59 7.73
CA TRP A 145 -3.08 6.05 7.11
C TRP A 145 -2.99 5.84 5.59
N MET A 146 -1.99 6.43 4.93
CA MET A 146 -1.69 6.14 3.52
C MET A 146 -1.11 4.74 3.30
N HIS A 147 -0.53 4.14 4.33
CA HIS A 147 0.38 3.01 4.21
C HIS A 147 -0.33 1.67 4.35
N VAL A 148 -0.12 0.79 3.36
CA VAL A 148 -0.40 -0.64 3.47
C VAL A 148 0.87 -1.45 3.22
N GLN A 149 1.08 -2.51 3.99
CA GLN A 149 2.24 -3.39 3.84
C GLN A 149 1.90 -4.88 3.88
N ALA A 150 2.57 -5.64 3.03
CA ALA A 150 2.63 -7.08 3.05
C ALA A 150 3.68 -7.55 4.09
N ALA A 151 3.56 -7.06 5.32
CA ALA A 151 4.41 -7.45 6.45
C ALA A 151 3.65 -7.23 7.76
N ARG A 152 3.76 -8.17 8.69
CA ARG A 152 3.16 -8.10 10.02
C ARG A 152 4.03 -7.31 10.99
N LEU A 153 3.38 -6.63 11.92
CA LEU A 153 4.03 -5.84 12.97
C LEU A 153 4.78 -6.71 13.99
#